data_AF-A0A656GII8-F1
#
_entry.id   AF-A0A656GII8-F1
#
_cell.length_a   1.000
_cell.length_b   1.000
_cell.length_c   1.000
_cell.angle_alpha   90.00
_cell.angle_beta   90.00
_cell.angle_gamma   90.00
#
_symmetry.space_group_name_H-M   'P 1'
#
loop_
_entity.id
_entity.type
_entity.pdbx_description
1 polymer ?
#
loop_
_entity_poly.entity_id
_entity_poly.type
_entity_poly.pdbx_seq_one_letter_code
_entity_poly.pdbx_strand_id
1 'polypeptide(L)'
;MTSLNRPPFDFKTQYSLGFNAQDDEIVVDFFCGGGGAGTGLEMGLGRKVSEAKNHSAAAISMHTVNHPGAKHFTTDVFDGDPDTECGGKAVGWFHMSPDCTHHSQAAGGQPRKREIRNLS
;
A
#
# COMPACT_ATOMS: atom_id res chain seq x y z
N MET A 1 41.42 13.08 -33.31
CA MET A 1 40.76 13.51 -32.06
C MET A 1 39.26 13.33 -32.22
N THR A 2 38.75 12.14 -31.96
CA THR A 2 37.30 11.88 -31.93
C THR A 2 36.78 12.30 -30.56
N SER A 3 36.03 13.39 -30.53
CA SER A 3 35.25 13.80 -29.35
C SER A 3 34.31 12.67 -28.97
N LEU A 4 34.56 12.02 -27.83
CA LEU A 4 33.58 11.14 -27.20
C LEU A 4 32.45 12.04 -26.68
N ASN A 5 31.40 12.23 -27.48
CA ASN A 5 30.13 12.75 -26.99
C ASN A 5 29.62 11.77 -25.92
N ARG A 6 29.89 12.07 -24.64
CA ARG A 6 29.23 11.35 -23.56
C ARG A 6 27.74 11.67 -23.63
N PRO A 7 26.86 10.67 -23.73
CA PRO A 7 25.44 10.92 -23.61
C PRO A 7 25.19 11.61 -22.25
N PRO A 8 24.26 12.56 -22.18
CA PRO A 8 23.92 13.22 -20.93
C PRO A 8 23.53 12.18 -19.88
N PHE A 9 23.98 12.39 -18.65
CA PHE A 9 23.68 11.50 -17.54
C PHE A 9 22.19 11.64 -17.18
N ASP A 10 21.38 10.67 -17.62
CA ASP A 10 19.94 10.58 -17.32
C ASP A 10 19.75 9.79 -16.01
N PHE A 11 19.80 10.50 -14.88
CA PHE A 11 19.57 9.91 -13.57
C PHE A 11 18.07 9.91 -13.26
N LYS A 12 17.47 8.71 -13.22
CA LYS A 12 16.08 8.50 -12.84
C LYS A 12 16.01 7.62 -11.59
N THR A 13 15.38 8.13 -10.54
CA THR A 13 14.99 7.36 -9.37
C THR A 13 13.66 6.64 -9.63
N GLN A 14 13.39 5.56 -8.89
CA GLN A 14 12.10 4.87 -8.95
C GLN A 14 10.95 5.76 -8.45
N TYR A 15 11.23 6.63 -7.49
CA TYR A 15 10.26 7.55 -6.86
C TYR A 15 10.75 8.99 -6.93
N SER A 16 9.81 9.92 -6.78
CA SER A 16 10.11 11.36 -6.66
C SER A 16 11.00 11.65 -5.45
N LEU A 17 11.88 12.64 -5.59
CA LEU A 17 12.63 13.18 -4.46
C LEU A 17 11.72 14.09 -3.62
N GLY A 18 11.80 13.97 -2.31
CA GLY A 18 11.04 14.81 -1.39
C GLY A 18 11.64 16.21 -1.29
N PHE A 19 10.82 17.24 -1.52
CA PHE A 19 11.21 18.64 -1.40
C PHE A 19 10.22 19.47 -0.56
N ASN A 20 9.06 18.92 -0.23
CA ASN A 20 8.02 19.56 0.58
C ASN A 20 7.70 18.72 1.82
N ALA A 21 7.13 19.35 2.85
CA ALA A 21 6.76 18.65 4.10
C ALA A 21 5.81 17.46 3.87
N GLN A 22 4.94 17.53 2.86
CA GLN A 22 4.03 16.44 2.48
C GLN A 22 4.77 15.15 2.08
N ASP A 23 6.02 15.27 1.61
CA ASP A 23 6.83 14.13 1.14
C ASP A 23 7.33 13.26 2.30
N ASP A 24 7.36 13.81 3.53
CA ASP A 24 7.71 13.07 4.76
C ASP A 24 6.58 12.19 5.28
N GLU A 25 5.35 12.43 4.82
CA GLU A 25 4.19 11.61 5.17
C GLU A 25 4.29 10.19 4.60
N ILE A 26 3.53 9.24 5.14
CA ILE A 26 3.56 7.85 4.68
C ILE A 26 2.31 7.47 3.90
N VAL A 27 2.50 6.48 3.02
CA VAL A 27 1.43 5.81 2.28
C VAL A 27 1.20 4.44 2.92
N VAL A 28 -0.04 4.18 3.32
CA VAL A 28 -0.44 2.95 4.02
C VAL A 28 -1.43 2.17 3.16
N ASP A 29 -1.22 0.85 3.05
CA ASP A 29 -2.08 -0.09 2.32
C ASP A 29 -2.56 -1.23 3.23
N PHE A 30 -3.80 -1.13 3.72
CA PHE A 30 -4.41 -2.14 4.56
C PHE A 30 -5.35 -3.04 3.75
N PHE A 31 -5.45 -4.30 4.18
CA PHE A 31 -5.98 -5.40 3.34
C PHE A 31 -5.16 -5.56 2.06
N CYS A 32 -3.85 -5.32 2.14
CA CYS A 32 -2.96 -5.34 1.00
C CYS A 32 -2.95 -6.76 0.41
N GLY A 33 -3.67 -6.97 -0.70
CA GLY A 33 -3.71 -8.26 -1.40
C GLY A 33 -2.37 -8.52 -2.08
N GLY A 34 -2.39 -8.91 -3.36
CA GLY A 34 -1.15 -9.01 -4.14
C GLY A 34 -0.44 -7.68 -4.42
N GLY A 35 -1.01 -6.51 -4.06
CA GLY A 35 -0.38 -5.19 -4.28
C GLY A 35 -0.88 -4.41 -5.49
N GLY A 36 -2.03 -4.79 -6.07
CA GLY A 36 -2.60 -4.05 -7.21
C GLY A 36 -2.92 -2.58 -6.88
N ALA A 37 -3.54 -2.33 -5.73
CA ALA A 37 -3.83 -0.98 -5.25
C ALA A 37 -2.53 -0.22 -4.91
N GLY A 38 -1.63 -0.84 -4.14
CA GLY A 38 -0.29 -0.32 -3.86
C GLY A 38 0.46 0.12 -5.12
N THR A 39 0.45 -0.69 -6.19
CA THR A 39 1.08 -0.33 -7.48
C THR A 39 0.48 0.93 -8.09
N GLY A 40 -0.86 1.05 -8.07
CA GLY A 40 -1.54 2.26 -8.53
C GLY A 40 -1.18 3.49 -7.70
N LEU A 41 -1.07 3.35 -6.38
CA LEU A 41 -0.66 4.43 -5.49
C LEU A 41 0.79 4.86 -5.76
N GLU A 42 1.70 3.90 -5.92
CA GLU A 42 3.10 4.20 -6.21
C GLU A 42 3.28 4.95 -7.52
N MET A 43 2.54 4.54 -8.56
CA MET A 43 2.53 5.21 -9.86
C MET A 43 1.90 6.60 -9.78
N GLY A 44 0.76 6.74 -9.11
CA GLY A 44 -0.01 7.98 -9.06
C GLY A 44 0.60 9.05 -8.16
N LEU A 45 1.18 8.63 -7.03
CA LEU A 45 1.82 9.53 -6.07
C LEU A 45 3.31 9.73 -6.35
N GLY A 46 3.92 8.86 -7.17
CA GLY A 46 5.37 8.83 -7.35
C GLY A 46 6.12 8.52 -6.05
N ARG A 47 5.47 7.81 -5.11
CA ARG A 47 5.94 7.56 -3.74
C ARG A 47 5.66 6.12 -3.36
N LYS A 48 6.61 5.46 -2.70
CA LYS A 48 6.46 4.07 -2.27
C LYS A 48 5.32 3.87 -1.25
N VAL A 49 4.72 2.68 -1.25
CA VAL A 49 3.98 2.21 -0.08
C VAL A 49 4.99 2.05 1.07
N SER A 50 4.64 2.56 2.25
CA SER A 50 5.50 2.54 3.43
C SER A 50 5.11 1.43 4.39
N GLU A 51 3.82 1.27 4.68
CA GLU A 51 3.31 0.27 5.61
C GLU A 51 2.18 -0.51 4.94
N ALA A 52 2.15 -1.83 5.10
CA ALA A 52 1.18 -2.71 4.47
C ALA A 52 0.72 -3.81 5.43
N LYS A 53 -0.58 -4.11 5.49
CA LYS A 53 -1.15 -5.08 6.45
C LYS A 53 -2.15 -6.03 5.82
N ASN A 54 -2.01 -7.33 6.11
CA ASN A 54 -2.94 -8.38 5.69
C ASN A 54 -2.75 -9.63 6.58
N HIS A 55 -3.80 -10.42 6.82
CA HIS A 55 -3.69 -11.67 7.59
C HIS A 55 -3.09 -12.84 6.79
N SER A 56 -3.17 -12.80 5.46
CA SER A 56 -2.75 -13.90 4.59
C SER A 56 -1.26 -13.81 4.28
N ALA A 57 -0.49 -14.79 4.79
CA ALA A 57 0.95 -14.89 4.50
C ALA A 57 1.26 -15.00 2.99
N ALA A 58 0.38 -15.62 2.21
CA ALA A 58 0.53 -15.70 0.75
C ALA A 58 0.33 -14.33 0.09
N ALA A 59 -0.66 -13.54 0.54
CA ALA A 59 -0.87 -12.18 0.05
C ALA A 59 0.33 -11.30 0.40
N ILE A 60 0.79 -11.35 1.65
CA ILE A 60 1.99 -10.62 2.10
C ILE A 60 3.21 -11.03 1.28
N SER A 61 3.46 -12.32 1.07
CA SER A 61 4.58 -12.78 0.26
C SER A 61 4.57 -12.19 -1.15
N MET A 62 3.40 -12.10 -1.80
CA MET A 62 3.27 -11.47 -3.11
C MET A 62 3.44 -9.95 -3.02
N HIS A 63 2.84 -9.32 -2.01
CA HIS A 63 2.95 -7.88 -1.76
C HIS A 63 4.40 -7.45 -1.51
N THR A 64 5.20 -8.25 -0.80
CA THR A 64 6.62 -7.97 -0.55
C THR A 64 7.45 -8.00 -1.82
N VAL A 65 7.13 -8.88 -2.77
CA VAL A 65 7.80 -8.91 -4.08
C VAL A 65 7.46 -7.65 -4.89
N ASN A 66 6.21 -7.22 -4.87
CA ASN A 66 5.75 -6.06 -5.64
C ASN A 66 6.14 -4.72 -4.99
N HIS A 67 6.14 -4.65 -3.67
CA HIS A 67 6.42 -3.45 -2.86
C HIS A 67 7.51 -3.75 -1.83
N PRO A 68 8.77 -3.98 -2.25
CA PRO A 68 9.86 -4.33 -1.34
C PRO A 68 10.27 -3.20 -0.39
N GLY A 69 9.85 -1.96 -0.68
CA GLY A 69 10.09 -0.79 0.16
C GLY A 69 9.08 -0.60 1.29
N ALA A 70 8.00 -1.38 1.31
CA ALA A 70 7.00 -1.37 2.37
C ALA A 70 7.41 -2.29 3.52
N LYS A 71 7.02 -1.94 4.74
CA LYS A 71 7.04 -2.82 5.89
C LYS A 71 5.70 -3.54 5.97
N HIS A 72 5.76 -4.86 6.11
CA HIS A 72 4.59 -5.74 6.03
C HIS A 72 4.24 -6.31 7.40
N PHE A 73 2.97 -6.26 7.75
CA PHE A 73 2.41 -6.86 8.95
C PHE A 73 1.46 -8.00 8.58
N THR A 74 1.84 -9.22 8.94
CA THR A 74 0.99 -10.41 8.78
C THR A 74 0.12 -10.60 10.00
N THR A 75 -0.96 -9.82 10.10
CA THR A 75 -1.82 -9.76 11.28
C THR A 75 -3.25 -9.35 10.90
N ASP A 76 -4.20 -9.49 11.83
CA ASP A 76 -5.52 -8.88 11.66
C ASP A 76 -5.35 -7.35 11.54
N VAL A 77 -6.14 -6.71 10.68
CA VAL A 77 -6.04 -5.28 10.41
C VAL A 77 -6.36 -4.41 11.64
N PHE A 78 -7.12 -4.95 12.60
CA PHE A 78 -7.48 -4.28 13.84
C PHE A 78 -6.43 -4.46 14.94
N ASP A 79 -5.47 -5.37 14.76
CA ASP A 79 -4.39 -5.59 15.71
C ASP A 79 -3.24 -4.62 15.45
N GLY A 80 -2.61 -4.15 16.53
CA GLY A 80 -1.45 -3.26 16.48
C GLY A 80 -1.77 -1.82 16.92
N ASP A 81 -0.71 -1.05 17.14
CA ASP A 81 -0.79 0.36 17.51
C ASP A 81 -0.36 1.22 16.31
N PRO A 82 -1.27 2.03 15.72
CA PRO A 82 -0.95 2.87 14.57
C PRO A 82 0.22 3.82 14.82
N ASP A 83 0.39 4.36 16.03
CA ASP A 83 1.49 5.27 16.35
C ASP A 83 2.84 4.56 16.26
N THR A 84 2.91 3.35 16.83
CA THR A 84 4.08 2.48 16.75
C THR A 84 4.34 1.98 15.32
N GLU A 85 3.30 1.56 14.61
CA GLU A 85 3.43 1.00 13.26
C GLU A 85 3.88 2.06 12.25
N CYS A 86 3.30 3.26 12.32
CA CYS A 86 3.67 4.40 11.47
C CYS A 86 4.98 5.07 11.92
N GLY A 87 5.55 4.66 13.05
CA GLY A 87 6.78 5.25 13.61
C GLY A 87 6.64 6.74 13.92
N GLY A 88 5.45 7.17 14.36
CA GLY A 88 5.11 8.57 14.62
C GLY A 88 5.03 9.46 13.38
N LYS A 89 5.07 8.90 12.15
CA LYS A 89 4.92 9.67 10.92
C LYS A 89 3.45 9.94 10.61
N ALA A 90 3.17 11.12 10.06
CA ALA A 90 1.85 11.45 9.55
C ALA A 90 1.49 10.56 8.34
N VAL A 91 0.24 10.10 8.28
CA VAL A 91 -0.29 9.32 7.16
C VAL A 91 -0.90 10.28 6.14
N GLY A 92 -0.24 10.45 5.00
CA GLY A 92 -0.70 11.32 3.92
C GLY A 92 -1.65 10.62 2.96
N TRP A 93 -1.59 9.29 2.92
CA TRP A 93 -2.56 8.47 2.22
C TRP A 93 -2.80 7.16 2.96
N PHE A 94 -4.07 6.89 3.25
CA PHE A 94 -4.52 5.63 3.84
C PHE A 94 -5.46 4.93 2.86
N HIS A 95 -4.99 3.82 2.29
CA HIS A 95 -5.83 2.95 1.47
C HIS A 95 -6.24 1.71 2.25
N MET A 96 -7.51 1.33 2.11
CA MET A 96 -8.03 0.12 2.70
C MET A 96 -9.06 -0.51 1.75
N SER A 97 -8.85 -1.77 1.38
CA SER A 97 -9.73 -2.50 0.47
C SER A 97 -10.24 -3.79 1.11
N PRO A 98 -11.21 -3.71 2.06
CA PRO A 98 -11.73 -4.88 2.75
C PRO A 98 -12.46 -5.84 1.80
N ASP A 99 -12.68 -7.07 2.26
CA ASP A 99 -13.29 -8.09 1.43
C ASP A 99 -14.73 -7.71 1.01
N CYS A 100 -15.07 -7.99 -0.24
CA CYS A 100 -16.38 -7.66 -0.79
C CYS A 100 -17.41 -8.79 -0.63
N THR A 101 -17.06 -9.89 0.05
CA THR A 101 -17.82 -11.15 0.08
C THR A 101 -19.27 -10.94 0.48
N HIS A 102 -19.50 -10.10 1.48
CA HIS A 102 -20.84 -9.82 2.02
C HIS A 102 -21.49 -8.55 1.41
N HIS A 103 -20.80 -7.90 0.48
CA HIS A 103 -21.22 -6.65 -0.16
C HIS A 103 -21.48 -6.81 -1.66
N SER A 104 -20.99 -7.90 -2.26
CA SER A 104 -21.06 -8.14 -3.70
C SER A 104 -22.37 -8.79 -4.14
N GLN A 105 -22.98 -8.23 -5.19
CA GLN A 105 -24.09 -8.86 -5.90
C GLN A 105 -23.66 -10.15 -6.61
N ALA A 106 -22.38 -10.29 -6.95
CA ALA A 106 -21.83 -11.48 -7.62
C ALA A 106 -21.87 -12.74 -6.74
N ALA A 107 -22.05 -12.60 -5.42
CA ALA A 107 -22.20 -13.73 -4.51
C ALA A 107 -23.50 -14.52 -4.73
N GLY A 108 -24.46 -13.99 -5.51
CA GLY A 108 -25.62 -14.76 -5.99
C GLY A 108 -26.59 -15.24 -4.90
N GLY A 109 -26.63 -14.59 -3.74
CA GLY A 109 -27.48 -14.98 -2.61
C GLY A 109 -27.91 -13.80 -1.74
N GLN A 110 -28.99 -14.00 -0.98
CA GLN A 110 -29.39 -13.06 0.07
C GLN A 110 -28.33 -13.03 1.19
N PRO A 111 -28.01 -11.85 1.77
CA PRO A 111 -27.01 -11.74 2.84
C PRO A 111 -27.33 -12.70 3.99
N ARG A 112 -26.42 -13.62 4.31
CA ARG A 112 -26.73 -14.75 5.20
C ARG A 112 -26.65 -14.43 6.70
N LYS A 113 -26.05 -13.30 7.12
CA LYS A 113 -25.97 -12.90 8.53
C LYS A 113 -25.95 -11.37 8.67
N ARG A 114 -26.73 -10.85 9.62
CA ARG A 114 -26.92 -9.42 9.89
C ARG A 114 -25.78 -8.82 10.74
N GLU A 115 -25.13 -9.66 11.55
CA GLU A 115 -24.04 -9.26 12.47
C GLU A 115 -22.80 -8.72 11.74
N ILE A 116 -22.57 -9.16 10.50
CA ILE A 116 -21.38 -8.79 9.71
C ILE A 116 -21.55 -7.43 8.99
N ARG A 117 -22.67 -6.73 9.22
CA ARG A 117 -22.96 -5.40 8.67
C ARG A 117 -22.77 -4.25 9.66
N ASN A 118 -22.30 -4.51 10.89
CA ASN A 118 -22.22 -3.44 11.86
C ASN A 118 -20.96 -2.58 11.63
N LEU A 119 -21.15 -1.54 10.82
CA LEU A 119 -20.53 -0.22 11.00
C LEU A 119 -21.36 0.57 12.04
N SER A 120 -21.54 -0.03 13.24
CA SER A 120 -21.97 0.62 14.48
C SER A 120 -21.71 -0.27 15.69
#